data_AF-A0ABD0LCF3-F1
#
_entry.id   AF-A0ABD0LCF3-F1
#
_cell.length_a   1.000
_cell.length_b   1.000
_cell.length_c   1.000
_cell.angle_alpha   90.00
_cell.angle_beta   90.00
_cell.angle_gamma   90.00
#
_symmetry.space_group_name_H-M   'P 1'
#
loop_
_entity.id
_entity.type
_entity.pdbx_description
1 polymer ?
#
loop_
_entity_poly.entity_id
_entity_poly.type
_entity_poly.pdbx_seq_one_letter_code
_entity_poly.pdbx_strand_id
1 'polypeptide(L)'
;QHRHGRQIQPVTKYTCSSATQFCVTCVGEEEYINFQLPLAFRGAGEMTKPFREVNSPVLQSGLSLEFHDQRFQPDLFGTSWYSLQRQGGQSTSFGDYITVLYQAVTSLSVHADLSRMRSEEEKQAIVQQYYAILRQRWADVHPDSFNTHVIYSRLVARKTM
;
A
#
# COMPACT_ATOMS: atom_id res chain seq x y z
N GLN A 1 -25.58 -47.43 -32.87
CA GLN A 1 -24.71 -47.66 -31.69
C GLN A 1 -24.32 -46.30 -31.12
N HIS A 2 -24.44 -46.18 -29.80
CA HIS A 2 -24.34 -44.96 -29.01
C HIS A 2 -22.89 -44.46 -28.77
N ARG A 3 -22.82 -43.20 -28.28
CA ARG A 3 -21.76 -42.52 -27.51
C ARG A 3 -20.69 -41.80 -28.35
N HIS A 4 -20.23 -40.60 -28.03
CA HIS A 4 -20.53 -39.63 -26.97
C HIS A 4 -19.95 -38.28 -27.44
N GLY A 5 -20.69 -37.20 -27.23
CA GLY A 5 -20.15 -35.85 -27.35
C GLY A 5 -19.02 -35.63 -26.33
N ARG A 6 -17.90 -35.08 -26.78
CA ARG A 6 -16.97 -34.37 -25.90
C ARG A 6 -17.28 -32.89 -26.04
N GLN A 7 -17.99 -32.36 -25.04
CA GLN A 7 -17.93 -30.95 -24.70
C GLN A 7 -16.46 -30.58 -24.53
N ILE A 8 -15.98 -29.66 -25.37
CA ILE A 8 -14.72 -28.96 -25.15
C ILE A 8 -15.00 -28.02 -23.97
N GLN A 9 -14.58 -28.42 -22.76
CA GLN A 9 -14.54 -27.49 -21.65
C GLN A 9 -13.49 -26.42 -21.96
N PRO A 10 -13.78 -25.12 -21.77
CA PRO A 10 -12.75 -24.10 -21.87
C PRO A 10 -11.75 -24.33 -20.74
N VAL A 11 -10.51 -24.64 -21.12
CA VAL A 11 -9.37 -24.72 -20.22
C VAL A 11 -9.02 -23.30 -19.81
N THR A 12 -9.62 -22.83 -18.73
CA THR A 12 -9.23 -21.56 -18.10
C THR A 12 -7.96 -21.79 -17.28
N LYS A 13 -6.81 -21.93 -17.96
CA LYS A 13 -5.49 -21.85 -17.33
C LYS A 13 -5.10 -20.37 -17.28
N TYR A 14 -5.29 -19.73 -16.14
CA TYR A 14 -4.60 -18.48 -15.83
C TYR A 14 -3.52 -18.76 -14.79
N THR A 15 -2.33 -19.11 -15.27
CA THR A 15 -1.09 -18.87 -14.52
C THR A 15 -0.82 -17.37 -14.60
N CYS A 16 -0.78 -16.67 -13.48
CA CYS A 16 -0.35 -15.28 -13.47
C CYS A 16 0.62 -15.01 -12.31
N SER A 17 1.84 -14.68 -12.69
CA SER A 17 2.91 -14.17 -11.85
C SER A 17 2.86 -12.64 -11.86
N SER A 18 2.51 -12.03 -10.72
CA SER A 18 2.95 -10.69 -10.26
C SER A 18 2.03 -10.24 -9.13
N ALA A 19 2.58 -9.47 -8.19
CA ALA A 19 1.93 -9.04 -6.95
C ALA A 19 0.70 -8.12 -7.11
N THR A 20 0.25 -7.85 -8.35
CA THR A 20 -0.77 -6.83 -8.65
C THR A 20 -2.16 -7.38 -8.95
N GLN A 21 -2.33 -8.71 -9.06
CA GLN A 21 -3.66 -9.28 -9.29
C GLN A 21 -4.41 -9.42 -7.96
N PHE A 22 -5.22 -8.40 -7.65
CA PHE A 22 -6.33 -8.50 -6.69
C PHE A 22 -7.17 -9.73 -7.04
N CYS A 23 -7.73 -10.39 -6.02
CA CYS A 23 -8.68 -11.47 -6.25
C CYS A 23 -9.94 -10.88 -6.89
N VAL A 24 -10.06 -11.00 -8.21
CA VAL A 24 -11.20 -10.59 -9.05
C VAL A 24 -12.50 -11.35 -8.66
N THR A 25 -12.44 -12.25 -7.68
CA THR A 25 -13.59 -13.06 -7.26
C THR A 25 -14.53 -12.35 -6.27
N CYS A 26 -14.09 -11.29 -5.59
CA CYS A 26 -14.86 -10.64 -4.51
C CYS A 26 -15.05 -9.13 -4.71
N VAL A 27 -14.17 -8.50 -5.48
CA VAL A 27 -14.22 -7.08 -5.86
C VAL A 27 -14.51 -7.02 -7.37
N GLY A 28 -15.50 -6.23 -7.76
CA GLY A 28 -15.84 -6.04 -9.17
C GLY A 28 -14.73 -5.31 -9.93
N GLU A 29 -14.71 -5.44 -11.26
CA GLU A 29 -13.72 -4.76 -12.11
C GLU A 29 -13.74 -3.24 -11.93
N GLU A 30 -14.94 -2.63 -11.87
CA GLU A 30 -15.08 -1.19 -11.64
C GLU A 30 -14.54 -0.75 -10.27
N GLU A 31 -14.79 -1.52 -9.22
CA GLU A 31 -14.26 -1.22 -7.87
C GLU A 31 -12.74 -1.35 -7.84
N TYR A 32 -12.17 -2.32 -8.56
CA TYR A 32 -10.73 -2.47 -8.68
C TYR A 32 -10.08 -1.31 -9.45
N ILE A 33 -10.68 -0.89 -10.58
CA ILE A 33 -10.16 0.23 -11.39
C ILE A 33 -10.26 1.55 -10.62
N ASN A 34 -11.32 1.74 -9.85
CA ASN A 34 -11.56 2.97 -9.09
C ASN A 34 -10.87 2.99 -7.72
N PHE A 35 -10.19 1.92 -7.32
CA PHE A 35 -9.48 1.84 -6.05
C PHE A 35 -8.35 2.88 -5.98
N GLN A 36 -8.33 3.68 -4.92
CA GLN A 36 -7.34 4.73 -4.69
C GLN A 36 -6.76 4.66 -3.28
N LEU A 37 -5.47 4.35 -3.20
CA LEU A 37 -4.71 4.58 -1.97
C LEU A 37 -4.26 6.04 -1.91
N PRO A 38 -4.62 6.80 -0.86
CA PRO A 38 -4.20 8.19 -0.70
C PRO A 38 -2.75 8.28 -0.23
N LEU A 39 -1.82 7.70 -1.00
CA LEU A 39 -0.39 7.68 -0.75
C LEU A 39 0.33 8.40 -1.89
N ALA A 40 1.18 9.35 -1.53
CA ALA A 40 2.01 10.08 -2.47
C ALA A 40 3.47 10.02 -2.01
N PHE A 41 4.34 9.49 -2.87
CA PHE A 41 5.78 9.56 -2.70
C PHE A 41 6.28 10.78 -3.46
N ARG A 42 6.98 11.68 -2.75
CA ARG A 42 7.51 12.91 -3.35
C ARG A 42 9.03 12.93 -3.28
N GLY A 43 9.64 13.33 -4.39
CA GLY A 43 11.07 13.58 -4.44
C GLY A 43 11.48 14.84 -3.66
N ALA A 44 12.77 14.95 -3.35
CA ALA A 44 13.35 16.13 -2.70
C ALA A 44 13.01 17.45 -3.43
N GLY A 45 13.08 17.41 -4.76
CA GLY A 45 12.73 18.55 -5.62
C GLY A 45 11.25 18.92 -5.50
N GLU A 46 10.36 17.94 -5.53
CA GLU A 46 8.91 18.15 -5.45
C GLU A 46 8.47 18.69 -4.08
N MET A 47 9.14 18.27 -3.01
CA MET A 47 8.89 18.76 -1.65
C MET A 47 9.31 20.23 -1.46
N THR A 48 10.37 20.67 -2.16
CA THR A 48 10.91 22.03 -2.02
C THR A 48 10.40 23.00 -3.08
N LYS A 49 9.88 22.49 -4.20
CA LYS A 49 9.32 23.26 -5.32
C LYS A 49 8.32 24.34 -4.90
N PRO A 50 7.36 24.09 -3.99
CA PRO A 50 6.43 25.13 -3.54
C PRO A 50 7.11 26.35 -2.91
N PHE A 51 8.32 26.23 -2.37
CA PHE A 51 9.03 27.36 -1.75
C PHE A 51 9.89 28.16 -2.75
N ARG A 52 9.85 27.82 -4.05
CA ARG A 52 10.68 28.45 -5.09
C ARG A 52 9.86 28.99 -6.27
N GLU A 53 8.66 28.46 -6.49
CA GLU A 53 7.81 28.89 -7.60
C GLU A 53 7.05 30.17 -7.27
N VAL A 54 7.26 31.22 -8.08
CA VAL A 54 6.69 32.56 -7.89
C VAL A 54 5.17 32.57 -7.71
N ASN A 55 4.46 31.64 -8.37
CA ASN A 55 3.00 31.54 -8.31
C ASN A 55 2.51 30.47 -7.31
N SER A 56 3.37 29.96 -6.44
CA SER A 56 2.95 28.97 -5.45
C SER A 56 2.12 29.62 -4.34
N PRO A 57 1.08 28.94 -3.84
CA PRO A 57 0.34 29.40 -2.66
C PRO A 57 1.24 29.57 -1.42
N VAL A 58 2.31 28.79 -1.33
CA VAL A 58 3.27 28.83 -0.21
C VAL A 58 4.04 30.15 -0.20
N LEU A 59 4.61 30.58 -1.33
CA LEU A 59 5.29 31.87 -1.42
C LEU A 59 4.32 33.04 -1.30
N GLN A 60 3.13 32.95 -1.92
CA GLN A 60 2.10 33.97 -1.80
C GLN A 60 1.61 34.14 -0.35
N SER A 61 1.69 33.09 0.47
CA SER A 61 1.38 33.15 1.91
C SER A 61 2.52 33.74 2.77
N GLY A 62 3.64 34.12 2.15
CA GLY A 62 4.84 34.64 2.81
C GLY A 62 5.68 33.57 3.51
N LEU A 63 5.51 32.28 3.17
CA LEU A 63 6.32 31.21 3.76
C LEU A 63 7.64 31.03 3.00
N SER A 64 8.75 31.18 3.71
CA SER A 64 10.10 30.89 3.21
C SER A 64 10.65 29.63 3.87
N LEU A 65 11.26 28.74 3.09
CA LEU A 65 11.93 27.55 3.59
C LEU A 65 13.23 27.95 4.30
N GLU A 66 13.35 27.66 5.59
CA GLU A 66 14.56 27.94 6.37
C GLU A 66 15.51 26.74 6.39
N PHE A 67 14.93 25.54 6.43
CA PHE A 67 15.68 24.32 6.65
C PHE A 67 15.03 23.15 5.91
N HIS A 68 15.88 22.34 5.30
CA HIS A 68 15.51 21.07 4.68
C HIS A 68 16.57 20.04 5.02
N ASP A 69 16.18 19.02 5.80
CA ASP A 69 17.01 17.86 6.11
C ASP A 69 16.40 16.62 5.48
N GLN A 70 17.27 15.74 4.97
CA GLN A 70 16.86 14.47 4.39
C GLN A 70 17.60 13.36 5.10
N ARG A 71 16.83 12.40 5.62
CA ARG A 71 17.36 11.23 6.31
C ARG A 71 17.02 9.99 5.54
N PHE A 72 18.06 9.24 5.18
CA PHE A 72 17.91 7.93 4.60
C PHE A 72 17.68 6.92 5.72
N GLN A 73 16.59 6.15 5.61
CA GLN A 73 16.34 4.99 6.44
C GLN A 73 16.37 3.77 5.54
N PRO A 74 17.43 2.94 5.62
CA PRO A 74 17.43 1.67 4.93
C PRO A 74 16.42 0.73 5.57
N ASP A 75 15.74 -0.06 4.73
CA ASP A 75 14.93 -1.20 5.13
C ASP A 75 14.06 -0.93 6.37
N LEU A 76 13.12 0.00 6.19
CA LEU A 76 12.29 0.49 7.28
C LEU A 76 11.58 -0.67 8.00
N PHE A 77 10.98 -1.59 7.24
CA PHE A 77 10.16 -2.65 7.80
C PHE A 77 11.01 -3.80 8.34
N GLY A 78 12.08 -4.22 7.66
CA GLY A 78 12.98 -5.26 8.18
C GLY A 78 13.67 -4.81 9.46
N THR A 79 14.24 -3.60 9.49
CA THR A 79 14.86 -3.02 10.71
C THR A 79 13.88 -2.96 11.87
N SER A 80 12.64 -2.53 11.62
CA SER A 80 11.60 -2.43 12.66
C SER A 80 11.15 -3.81 13.15
N TRP A 81 11.00 -4.78 12.26
CA TRP A 81 10.68 -6.16 12.62
C TRP A 81 11.78 -6.81 13.46
N TYR A 82 13.04 -6.72 13.03
CA TYR A 82 14.18 -7.24 13.80
C TYR A 82 14.27 -6.61 15.20
N SER A 83 14.02 -5.31 15.30
CA SER A 83 14.00 -4.61 16.58
C SER A 83 12.88 -5.13 17.49
N LEU A 84 11.69 -5.36 16.95
CA LEU A 84 10.55 -5.95 17.68
C LEU A 84 10.88 -7.37 18.17
N GLN A 85 11.49 -8.21 17.32
CA GLN A 85 11.90 -9.57 17.70
C GLN A 85 12.91 -9.56 18.86
N ARG A 86 13.90 -8.64 18.82
CA ARG A 86 14.89 -8.49 19.90
C ARG A 86 14.27 -8.06 21.24
N GLN A 87 13.13 -7.39 21.22
CA GLN A 87 12.39 -6.96 22.41
C GLN A 87 11.43 -8.05 22.94
N GLY A 88 11.44 -9.25 22.34
CA GLY A 88 10.54 -10.34 22.71
C GLY A 88 9.12 -10.20 22.14
N GLY A 89 8.94 -9.39 21.10
CA GLY A 89 7.66 -9.24 20.42
C GLY A 89 7.22 -10.54 19.72
N GLN A 90 5.92 -10.83 19.77
CA GLN A 90 5.36 -12.10 19.30
C GLN A 90 4.92 -12.12 17.83
N SER A 91 5.58 -11.36 16.95
CA SER A 91 5.27 -11.47 15.52
C SER A 91 5.71 -12.86 15.04
N THR A 92 4.75 -13.66 14.55
CA THR A 92 4.94 -15.04 14.06
C THR A 92 5.77 -15.11 12.79
N SER A 93 5.62 -14.13 11.89
CA SER A 93 6.40 -14.00 10.67
C SER A 93 6.55 -12.54 10.25
N PHE A 94 7.53 -12.26 9.38
CA PHE A 94 7.69 -10.94 8.77
C PHE A 94 6.50 -10.59 7.85
N GLY A 95 5.95 -11.58 7.13
CA GLY A 95 4.74 -11.42 6.33
C GLY A 95 3.52 -10.99 7.13
N ASP A 96 3.31 -11.61 8.29
CA ASP A 96 2.25 -11.20 9.22
C ASP A 96 2.45 -9.76 9.69
N TYR A 97 3.69 -9.42 10.06
CA TYR A 97 4.05 -8.09 10.53
C TYR A 97 3.73 -7.01 9.48
N ILE A 98 4.18 -7.16 8.23
CA ILE A 98 3.87 -6.19 7.18
C ILE A 98 2.37 -6.17 6.88
N THR A 99 1.69 -7.33 6.84
CA THR A 99 0.25 -7.36 6.57
C THR A 99 -0.52 -6.54 7.60
N VAL A 100 -0.17 -6.65 8.89
CA VAL A 100 -0.79 -5.86 9.96
C VAL A 100 -0.55 -4.37 9.76
N LEU A 101 0.68 -3.96 9.44
CA LEU A 101 0.99 -2.54 9.19
C LEU A 101 0.25 -2.01 7.98
N TYR A 102 0.27 -2.75 6.87
CA TYR A 102 -0.40 -2.38 5.65
C TYR A 102 -1.92 -2.28 5.87
N GLN A 103 -2.51 -3.22 6.61
CA GLN A 103 -3.91 -3.18 7.02
C GLN A 103 -4.25 -1.96 7.87
N ALA A 104 -3.40 -1.61 8.83
CA ALA A 104 -3.61 -0.43 9.68
C ALA A 104 -3.65 0.88 8.86
N VAL A 105 -2.87 0.98 7.78
CA VAL A 105 -2.80 2.18 6.95
C VAL A 105 -3.88 2.21 5.86
N THR A 106 -4.25 1.06 5.31
CA THR A 106 -5.05 1.00 4.06
C THR A 106 -6.49 0.53 4.25
N SER A 107 -6.86 -0.07 5.39
CA SER A 107 -8.17 -0.72 5.55
C SER A 107 -9.36 0.21 5.36
N LEU A 108 -9.26 1.45 5.85
CA LEU A 108 -10.30 2.46 5.66
C LEU A 108 -10.49 2.84 4.18
N SER A 109 -9.39 2.97 3.42
CA SER A 109 -9.47 3.28 1.99
C SER A 109 -10.04 2.10 1.19
N VAL A 110 -9.57 0.87 1.48
CA VAL A 110 -10.13 -0.35 0.88
C VAL A 110 -11.62 -0.45 1.14
N HIS A 111 -12.07 -0.14 2.36
CA HIS A 111 -13.49 -0.14 2.69
C HIS A 111 -14.27 0.97 1.95
N ALA A 112 -13.71 2.18 1.90
CA ALA A 112 -14.38 3.35 1.32
C ALA A 112 -14.55 3.27 -0.21
N ASP A 113 -13.65 2.58 -0.90
CA ASP A 113 -13.66 2.45 -2.35
C ASP A 113 -14.59 1.33 -2.86
N LEU A 114 -15.11 0.48 -1.96
CA LEU A 114 -16.13 -0.50 -2.32
C LEU A 114 -17.46 0.18 -2.66
N SER A 115 -18.22 -0.44 -3.56
CA SER A 115 -19.49 0.08 -4.02
C SER A 115 -20.43 0.42 -2.87
N ARG A 116 -21.09 1.58 -2.97
CA ARG A 116 -22.10 2.04 -2.02
C ARG A 116 -23.34 1.14 -1.98
N MET A 117 -23.51 0.28 -2.98
CA MET A 117 -24.62 -0.67 -3.06
C MET A 117 -24.40 -1.93 -2.22
N ARG A 118 -23.16 -2.20 -1.78
CA ARG A 118 -22.85 -3.33 -0.88
C ARG A 118 -23.27 -3.01 0.55
N SER A 119 -23.69 -4.05 1.28
CA SER A 119 -23.94 -3.90 2.72
C SER A 119 -22.62 -3.72 3.47
N GLU A 120 -22.69 -3.18 4.69
CA GLU A 120 -21.49 -3.00 5.52
C GLU A 120 -20.87 -4.34 5.92
N GLU A 121 -21.68 -5.37 6.15
CA GLU A 121 -21.22 -6.73 6.44
C GLU A 121 -20.45 -7.31 5.24
N GLU A 122 -20.95 -7.07 4.03
CA GLU A 122 -20.30 -7.52 2.79
C GLU A 122 -18.96 -6.82 2.59
N LYS A 123 -18.90 -5.50 2.78
CA LYS A 123 -17.64 -4.73 2.70
C LYS A 123 -16.63 -5.22 3.72
N GLN A 124 -17.07 -5.43 4.96
CA GLN A 124 -16.21 -5.93 6.02
C GLN A 124 -15.65 -7.32 5.70
N ALA A 125 -16.47 -8.21 5.14
CA ALA A 125 -16.03 -9.54 4.72
C ALA A 125 -14.97 -9.46 3.59
N ILE A 126 -15.17 -8.59 2.61
CA ILE A 126 -14.21 -8.35 1.52
C ILE A 126 -12.88 -7.83 2.07
N VAL A 127 -12.92 -6.85 2.96
CA VAL A 127 -11.72 -6.28 3.60
C VAL A 127 -10.96 -7.36 4.37
N GLN A 128 -11.67 -8.18 5.16
CA GLN A 128 -11.05 -9.29 5.89
C GLN A 128 -10.41 -10.31 4.94
N GLN A 129 -11.10 -10.68 3.87
CA GLN A 129 -10.59 -11.62 2.87
C GLN A 129 -9.38 -11.06 2.12
N TYR A 130 -9.39 -9.77 1.79
CA TYR A 130 -8.27 -9.08 1.14
C TYR A 130 -6.99 -9.21 1.97
N TYR A 131 -7.05 -8.89 3.26
CA TYR A 131 -5.87 -9.02 4.13
C TYR A 131 -5.51 -10.45 4.47
N ALA A 132 -6.47 -11.39 4.48
CA ALA A 132 -6.16 -12.81 4.60
C ALA A 132 -5.35 -13.32 3.39
N ILE A 133 -5.72 -12.91 2.18
CA ILE A 133 -4.98 -13.25 0.95
C ILE A 133 -3.59 -12.59 0.96
N LEU A 134 -3.48 -11.33 1.36
CA LEU A 134 -2.18 -10.67 1.49
C LEU A 134 -1.28 -11.39 2.50
N ARG A 135 -1.81 -11.76 3.66
CA ARG A 135 -1.08 -12.54 4.66
C ARG A 135 -0.53 -13.84 4.07
N GLN A 136 -1.37 -14.58 3.34
CA GLN A 136 -0.94 -15.81 2.68
C GLN A 136 0.15 -15.55 1.63
N ARG A 137 0.03 -14.49 0.83
CA ARG A 137 1.01 -14.14 -0.20
C ARG A 137 2.35 -13.69 0.39
N TRP A 138 2.33 -13.09 1.58
CA TRP A 138 3.53 -12.60 2.24
C TRP A 138 4.11 -13.57 3.27
N ALA A 139 3.49 -14.73 3.48
CA ALA A 139 3.90 -15.71 4.50
C ALA A 139 5.39 -16.08 4.40
N ASP A 140 5.91 -16.25 3.18
CA ASP A 140 7.30 -16.67 2.92
C ASP A 140 8.23 -15.49 2.56
N VAL A 141 7.77 -14.25 2.71
CA VAL A 141 8.61 -13.08 2.42
C VAL A 141 9.67 -12.94 3.50
N HIS A 142 10.93 -12.97 3.07
CA HIS A 142 12.07 -12.71 3.93
C HIS A 142 12.23 -11.19 4.16
N PRO A 143 12.54 -10.72 5.38
CA PRO A 143 12.80 -9.30 5.64
C PRO A 143 13.80 -8.67 4.67
N ASP A 144 14.94 -9.32 4.46
CA ASP A 144 15.99 -8.80 3.57
C ASP A 144 15.60 -8.72 2.08
N SER A 145 14.55 -9.43 1.65
CA SER A 145 14.06 -9.33 0.26
C SER A 145 13.02 -8.22 0.07
N PHE A 146 12.55 -7.61 1.15
CA PHE A 146 11.54 -6.56 1.13
C PHE A 146 12.19 -5.17 1.13
N ASN A 147 12.73 -4.80 -0.03
CA ASN A 147 13.46 -3.55 -0.19
C ASN A 147 12.55 -2.31 0.02
N THR A 148 12.69 -1.69 1.20
CA THR A 148 11.91 -0.52 1.61
C THR A 148 12.79 0.59 2.15
N HIS A 149 13.80 0.93 1.35
CA HIS A 149 14.56 2.15 1.55
C HIS A 149 13.65 3.36 1.40
N VAL A 150 13.62 4.22 2.42
CA VAL A 150 12.82 5.44 2.42
C VAL A 150 13.70 6.64 2.76
N ILE A 151 13.40 7.78 2.15
CA ILE A 151 14.01 9.05 2.50
C ILE A 151 12.94 9.89 3.18
N TYR A 152 13.17 10.20 4.45
CA TYR A 152 12.33 11.15 5.19
C TYR A 152 12.88 12.55 5.00
N SER A 153 12.02 13.49 4.65
CA SER A 153 12.40 14.89 4.53
C SER A 153 11.75 15.70 5.65
N ARG A 154 12.56 16.46 6.39
CA ARG A 154 12.08 17.44 7.37
C ARG A 154 12.24 18.83 6.77
N LEU A 155 11.12 19.52 6.60
CA LEU A 155 11.08 20.90 6.13
C LEU A 155 10.65 21.81 7.29
N VAL A 156 11.38 22.90 7.50
CA VAL A 156 10.98 23.96 8.42
C VAL A 156 10.86 25.25 7.63
N ALA A 157 9.68 25.84 7.67
CA ALA A 157 9.37 27.11 7.02
C ALA A 157 9.05 28.17 8.07
N ARG A 158 9.40 29.42 7.75
CA ARG A 158 9.05 30.59 8.54
C ARG A 158 8.17 31.51 7.71
N LYS A 159 7.23 32.18 8.36
CA LYS A 159 6.49 33.28 7.76
C LYS A 159 7.36 34.54 7.79
N THR A 160 7.67 35.06 6.61
CA THR A 160 8.25 36.39 6.47
C THR A 160 7.13 37.42 6.67
N MET A 161 7.37 38.37 7.58
CA MET A 161 6.46 39.51 7.83
C MET A 161 6.55 40.51 6.69
#